data_AF-A0A527WHY8-F1
#
_entry.id   AF-A0A527WHY8-F1
#
_cell.length_a   1.000
_cell.length_b   1.000
_cell.length_c   1.000
_cell.angle_alpha   90.00
_cell.angle_beta   90.00
_cell.angle_gamma   90.00
#
_symmetry.space_group_name_H-M   'P 1'
#
loop_
_entity.id
_entity.type
_entity.pdbx_description
1 polymer ?
#
loop_
_entity_poly.entity_id
_entity_poly.type
_entity_poly.pdbx_seq_one_letter_code
_entity_poly.pdbx_strand_id
1 'polypeptide(L)' 'MWAHACLRSALKRGLIEKAPCEVCGSAEVDAHHDDYDKPMDVRWLCRRHHQAEHRRLKCERVD' A
#
# COMPACT_ATOMS: atom_id res chain seq x y z
N MET A 1 6.06 11.01 -8.30
CA MET A 1 5.79 9.62 -7.92
C MET A 1 4.54 9.14 -8.66
N TRP A 2 4.71 8.51 -9.83
CA TRP A 2 3.61 8.17 -10.74
C TRP A 2 2.66 7.11 -10.15
N ALA A 3 3.19 6.28 -9.23
CA ALA A 3 2.46 5.17 -8.64
C ALA A 3 1.26 5.60 -7.79
N HIS A 4 1.44 6.59 -6.91
CA HIS A 4 0.34 7.11 -6.09
C HIS A 4 -0.79 7.73 -6.92
N ALA A 5 -0.46 8.38 -8.04
CA ALA A 5 -1.47 8.96 -8.94
C ALA A 5 -2.26 7.88 -9.69
N CYS A 6 -1.56 6.85 -10.17
CA CYS A 6 -2.18 5.71 -10.84
C CYS A 6 -3.08 4.91 -9.88
N LEU A 7 -2.60 4.61 -8.66
CA LEU A 7 -3.38 3.92 -7.64
C LEU A 7 -4.66 4.70 -7.27
N ARG A 8 -4.55 6.02 -7.07
CA ARG A 8 -5.73 6.88 -6.80
C ARG A 8 -6.74 6.85 -7.96
N SER A 9 -6.25 6.87 -9.20
CA SER A 9 -7.11 6.76 -10.39
C SER A 9 -7.77 5.38 -10.47
N ALA A 10 -7.03 4.31 -10.21
CA ALA A 10 -7.53 2.94 -10.18
C ALA A 10 -8.62 2.74 -9.13
N LEU A 11 -8.41 3.25 -7.91
CA LEU A 11 -9.39 3.25 -6.82
C LEU A 11 -10.67 4.00 -7.23
N LYS A 12 -10.51 5.20 -7.81
CA LYS A 12 -11.66 6.01 -8.26
C LYS A 12 -12.46 5.33 -9.37
N ARG A 13 -11.78 4.58 -10.24
CA ARG A 13 -12.38 3.83 -11.35
C ARG A 13 -12.91 2.45 -10.94
N GLY A 14 -12.73 2.05 -9.68
CA GLY A 14 -13.11 0.71 -9.20
C GLY A 14 -12.30 -0.41 -9.83
N LEU A 15 -11.12 -0.11 -10.39
CA LEU A 15 -10.22 -1.11 -10.97
C LEU A 15 -9.42 -1.86 -9.90
N ILE A 16 -9.34 -1.28 -8.71
CA ILE A 16 -8.77 -1.88 -7.51
C ILE A 16 -9.66 -1.51 -6.34
N GLU A 17 -9.88 -2.46 -5.43
CA GLU A 17 -10.63 -2.24 -4.21
C GLU A 17 -9.68 -2.28 -3.02
N LYS A 18 -9.97 -1.47 -2.00
CA LYS A 18 -9.21 -1.50 -0.76
C LYS A 18 -9.55 -2.79 -0.01
N ALA A 19 -8.55 -3.60 0.31
CA ALA A 19 -8.71 -4.73 1.21
C ALA A 19 -8.44 -4.29 2.66
N PRO A 20 -9.00 -4.97 3.67
CA PRO A 20 -8.58 -4.76 5.05
C PRO A 20 -7.12 -5.18 5.24
N CYS A 21 -6.51 -4.78 6.36
CA CYS A 21 -5.12 -5.08 6.64
C CYS A 21 -4.89 -6.58 6.61
N GLU A 22 -3.97 -7.06 5.78
CA GLU A 22 -3.69 -8.50 5.65
C GLU A 22 -3.18 -9.16 6.94
N VAL A 23 -2.64 -8.38 7.89
CA VAL A 23 -2.10 -8.89 9.16
C VAL A 23 -3.16 -8.93 10.27
N CYS A 24 -4.03 -7.92 10.37
CA CYS A 24 -4.97 -7.80 11.50
C CYS A 24 -6.43 -7.52 11.14
N GLY A 25 -6.75 -7.38 9.84
CA GLY A 25 -8.11 -7.12 9.38
C GLY A 25 -8.64 -5.71 9.62
N SER A 26 -7.80 -4.75 10.04
CA SER A 26 -8.24 -3.35 10.20
C SER A 26 -8.74 -2.77 8.88
N ALA A 27 -9.83 -2.02 8.92
CA ALA A 27 -10.37 -1.32 7.75
C ALA A 27 -9.56 -0.06 7.40
N GLU A 28 -8.83 0.51 8.36
CA GLU A 28 -7.95 1.65 8.14
C GLU A 28 -6.59 1.16 7.62
N VAL A 29 -6.44 1.21 6.30
CA VAL A 29 -5.26 0.73 5.59
C VAL A 29 -4.67 1.79 4.68
N ASP A 30 -3.35 1.71 4.56
CA ASP A 30 -2.55 2.37 3.56
C ASP A 30 -2.07 1.32 2.54
N ALA A 31 -1.78 1.79 1.33
CA ALA A 31 -1.22 0.96 0.28
C ALA A 31 0.30 0.93 0.42
N HIS A 32 0.84 -0.25 0.69
CA HIS A 32 2.27 -0.50 0.65
C HIS A 32 2.67 -0.91 -0.77
N HIS A 33 3.61 -0.17 -1.35
CA HIS A 33 4.19 -0.49 -2.66
C HIS A 33 5.49 -1.26 -2.46
N ASP A 34 5.49 -2.57 -2.72
CA ASP A 34 6.74 -3.35 -2.79
C ASP A 34 7.53 -3.04 -4.07
N ASP A 35 6.83 -2.70 -5.16
CA ASP A 35 7.39 -2.35 -6.47
C ASP A 35 6.67 -1.11 -7.04
N TYR A 36 7.37 0.02 -7.09
CA TYR A 36 6.81 1.29 -7.57
C TYR A 36 6.54 1.31 -9.09
N ASP A 37 7.08 0.35 -9.85
CA ASP A 37 6.76 0.18 -11.27
C ASP A 37 5.40 -0.53 -11.47
N LYS A 38 4.83 -1.09 -10.40
CA LYS A 38 3.52 -1.77 -10.39
C LYS A 38 2.53 -1.07 -9.46
N PRO A 39 1.92 0.03 -9.90
CA PRO A 39 1.13 0.88 -9.02
C PRO A 39 -0.21 0.30 -8.59
N MET A 40 -0.67 -0.78 -9.22
CA MET A 40 -1.88 -1.50 -8.85
C MET A 40 -1.58 -2.76 -8.01
N ASP A 41 -0.31 -3.13 -7.88
CA ASP A 41 0.13 -4.28 -7.09
C ASP A 41 0.60 -3.75 -5.74
N VAL A 42 -0.35 -3.62 -4.81
CA VAL A 42 -0.13 -3.04 -3.49
C VAL A 42 -0.66 -3.96 -2.40
N ARG A 43 0.06 -3.99 -1.28
CA ARG A 43 -0.42 -4.64 -0.06
C ARG A 43 -1.18 -3.65 0.79
N TRP A 44 -2.31 -4.09 1.33
CA TRP A 44 -3.12 -3.26 2.23
C TRP A 44 -2.67 -3.51 3.66
N LEU A 45 -2.06 -2.50 4.27
CA LEU A 45 -1.53 -2.59 5.63
C LEU A 45 -2.05 -1.43 6.47
N CYS A 46 -2.48 -1.70 7.70
CA CYS A 46 -2.74 -0.61 8.63
C CYS A 46 -1.42 0.07 8.99
N ARG A 47 -1.47 1.36 9.35
CA ARG A 47 -0.28 2.17 9.66
C ARG A 47 0.75 1.47 10.56
N ARG A 48 0.28 0.71 11.57
CA ARG A 48 1.15 -0.05 12.48
C ARG A 48 1.93 -1.15 11.74
N HIS A 49 1.24 -1.97 10.94
CA HIS A 49 1.89 -3.05 10.19
C HIS A 49 2.68 -2.51 9.00
N HIS A 50 2.24 -1.41 8.41
CA HIS A 50 2.98 -0.70 7.37
C HIS A 50 4.37 -0.26 7.88
N GLN A 51 4.42 0.44 9.01
CA GLN A 51 5.68 0.84 9.64
C GLN A 51 6.51 -0.36 10.11
N ALA A 52 5.86 -1.41 10.61
CA ALA A 52 6.56 -2.64 10.99
C ALA A 52 7.22 -3.30 9.78
N GLU A 53 6.58 -3.26 8.60
CA GLU A 53 7.11 -3.81 7.36
C GLU A 53 8.29 -2.99 6.86
N HIS A 54 8.21 -1.66 6.84
CA HIS A 54 9.38 -0.81 6.55
C HIS A 54 10.54 -1.08 7.51
N ARG A 55 10.24 -1.31 8.80
CA ARG A 55 11.25 -1.65 9.81
C ARG A 55 11.81 -3.05 9.64
N ARG A 56 11.03 -4.01 9.13
CA ARG A 56 11.47 -5.37 8.82
C ARG A 56 12.39 -5.36 7.60
N LEU A 57 12.06 -4.57 6.59
CA LEU A 57 12.83 -4.45 5.35
C LEU A 57 14.10 -3.59 5.54
N LYS A 58 14.14 -2.69 6.54
CA LYS A 58 15.29 -1.86 6.99
C LYS A 58 16.13 -1.11 5.95
N CYS A 59 15.85 -1.21 4.65
CA CYS A 59 16.57 -0.49 3.62
C CYS A 59 15.66 -0.32 2.39
N GLU A 60 14.87 0.75 2.36
CA GLU A 60 15.07 1.88 1.45
C GLU A 60 13.82 2.76 1.42
N ARG A 61 14.07 4.04 1.72
CA ARG A 61 13.42 5.22 1.18
C ARG A 61 11.95 5.47 1.59
N VAL A 62 11.85 6.38 2.55
CA VAL A 62 10.75 7.34 2.82
C VAL A 62 9.68 7.35 1.73
N ASP A 63 8.46 6.99 2.14
CA ASP A 63 7.20 7.00 1.38
C ASP A 63 6.99 8.18 0.42
#